data_AF-A0A9F7TIZ7-F1
#
_entry.id   AF-A0A9F7TIZ7-F1
#
_cell.length_a   1.000
_cell.length_b   1.000
_cell.length_c   1.000
_cell.angle_alpha   90.00
_cell.angle_beta   90.00
_cell.angle_gamma   90.00
#
_symmetry.space_group_name_H-M   'P 1'
#
loop_
_entity.id
_entity.type
_entity.pdbx_description
1 polymer ?
#
loop_
_entity_poly.entity_id
_entity_poly.type
_entity_poly.pdbx_seq_one_letter_code
_entity_poly.pdbx_strand_id
1 'polypeptide(L)'
;MEMCILCHEVQEILPDGTAMVLAAFVQRSTVMSKNRKRPPHNPESYDPLFMHPDLSFGTHTCSCGHIMHSHCWQRYFETLQSQDARWLHEQTSYDVENGEYLCPLCKCRSNTVIPLLPLTETTCRYSHTNLCL
;
A
#
# COMPACT_ATOMS: atom_id res chain seq x y z
N MET A 1 -16.66 11.95 3.54
CA MET A 1 -15.69 13.08 3.55
C MET A 1 -14.54 12.62 4.40
N GLU A 2 -13.33 12.66 3.86
CA GLU A 2 -12.13 12.08 4.46
C GLU A 2 -11.10 13.17 4.77
N MET A 3 -10.31 13.00 5.83
CA MET A 3 -9.25 13.94 6.22
C MET A 3 -7.88 13.45 5.74
N CYS A 4 -7.12 14.33 5.10
CA CYS A 4 -5.71 14.06 4.80
C CYS A 4 -4.85 14.26 6.05
N ILE A 5 -4.15 13.21 6.51
CA ILE A 5 -3.32 13.29 7.74
C ILE A 5 -2.06 14.17 7.59
N LEU A 6 -1.73 14.64 6.38
CA LEU A 6 -0.54 15.46 6.12
C LEU A 6 -0.83 16.96 6.04
N CYS A 7 -1.95 17.36 5.43
CA CYS A 7 -2.35 18.78 5.32
C CYS A 7 -3.56 19.13 6.19
N HIS A 8 -4.21 18.15 6.81
CA HIS A 8 -5.42 18.28 7.64
C HIS A 8 -6.65 18.83 6.91
N GLU A 9 -6.59 18.95 5.58
CA GLU A 9 -7.75 19.31 4.77
C GLU A 9 -8.71 18.12 4.66
N VAL A 10 -10.00 18.43 4.71
CA VAL A 10 -11.09 17.47 4.52
C VAL A 10 -11.56 17.56 3.08
N GLN A 11 -11.68 16.42 2.42
CA GLN A 11 -12.14 16.34 1.04
C GLN A 11 -13.19 15.25 0.86
N GLU A 12 -14.14 15.48 -0.03
CA GLU A 12 -14.97 14.42 -0.59
C GLU A 12 -14.20 13.64 -1.66
N ILE A 13 -14.46 12.34 -1.79
CA ILE A 13 -13.84 11.50 -2.81
C ILE A 13 -14.74 11.54 -4.04
N LEU A 14 -14.38 12.38 -5.01
CA LEU A 14 -15.11 12.60 -6.26
C LEU A 14 -14.29 12.12 -7.47
N PRO A 15 -14.93 11.73 -8.59
CA PRO A 15 -14.22 11.27 -9.80
C PRO A 15 -13.26 12.29 -10.41
N ASP A 16 -13.56 13.57 -10.27
CA ASP A 16 -12.78 14.73 -10.73
C ASP A 16 -12.05 15.46 -9.58
N GLY A 17 -12.16 14.93 -8.35
CA GLY A 17 -11.47 15.46 -7.18
C GLY A 17 -9.99 15.10 -7.12
N THR A 18 -9.25 15.70 -6.18
CA THR A 18 -7.86 15.29 -5.95
C THR A 18 -7.84 13.86 -5.39
N ALA A 19 -7.02 13.00 -5.99
CA ALA A 19 -6.92 11.61 -5.59
C ALA A 19 -6.47 11.48 -4.11
N MET A 20 -7.17 10.65 -3.36
CA MET A 20 -6.83 10.29 -1.99
C MET A 20 -6.35 8.83 -1.94
N VAL A 21 -5.46 8.53 -1.00
CA VAL A 21 -4.78 7.24 -0.90
C VAL A 21 -4.61 6.77 0.53
N LEU A 22 -4.57 5.45 0.73
CA LEU A 22 -4.22 4.80 1.99
C LEU A 22 -2.77 4.33 1.99
N ALA A 23 -2.05 4.48 3.10
CA ALA A 23 -0.75 3.83 3.26
C ALA A 23 -0.93 2.31 3.37
N ALA A 24 -0.12 1.53 2.65
CA ALA A 24 -0.23 0.08 2.63
C ALA A 24 1.12 -0.63 2.53
N PHE A 25 1.14 -1.88 2.97
CA PHE A 25 2.27 -2.78 2.84
C PHE A 25 1.84 -4.03 2.07
N VAL A 26 2.54 -4.30 0.97
CA VAL A 26 2.33 -5.48 0.14
C VAL A 26 3.54 -6.39 0.24
N GLN A 27 3.29 -7.66 0.54
CA GLN A 27 4.34 -8.68 0.66
C GLN A 27 3.87 -10.06 0.22
N ARG A 28 4.84 -10.94 -0.02
CA ARG A 28 4.58 -12.37 -0.25
C ARG A 28 4.17 -13.04 1.07
N SER A 29 3.18 -13.91 1.00
CA SER A 29 2.67 -14.67 2.14
C SER A 29 2.50 -16.14 1.78
N THR A 30 2.75 -17.02 2.73
CA THR A 30 2.53 -18.47 2.60
C THR A 30 1.29 -18.95 3.35
N VAL A 31 0.51 -18.04 3.94
CA VAL A 31 -0.68 -18.37 4.76
C VAL A 31 -1.66 -19.24 3.98
N MET A 32 -1.94 -18.92 2.72
CA MET A 32 -2.83 -19.69 1.83
C MET A 32 -2.09 -20.61 0.85
N SER A 33 -0.82 -20.91 1.11
CA SER A 33 -0.01 -21.75 0.21
C SER A 33 -0.53 -23.19 0.17
N LYS A 34 -0.81 -23.68 -1.04
CA LYS A 34 -1.19 -25.09 -1.29
C LYS A 34 0.00 -25.98 -1.62
N ASN A 35 1.16 -25.39 -1.93
CA ASN A 35 2.37 -26.12 -2.31
C ASN A 35 3.63 -25.48 -1.70
N ARG A 36 3.90 -25.80 -0.43
CA ARG A 36 5.03 -25.24 0.35
C ARG A 36 6.40 -25.82 0.00
N LYS A 37 6.46 -26.88 -0.81
CA LYS A 37 7.72 -27.57 -1.16
C LYS A 37 8.42 -26.95 -2.37
N ARG A 38 7.74 -26.05 -3.10
CA ARG A 38 8.31 -25.41 -4.28
C ARG A 38 9.30 -24.31 -3.86
N PRO A 39 10.48 -24.21 -4.48
CA PRO A 39 11.35 -23.07 -4.28
C PRO A 39 10.67 -21.76 -4.75
N PRO A 40 11.13 -20.59 -4.26
CA PRO A 40 10.70 -19.30 -4.78
C PRO A 40 10.85 -19.27 -6.29
N HIS A 41 9.89 -18.64 -6.98
CA HIS A 41 10.00 -18.46 -8.42
C HIS A 41 11.22 -17.59 -8.75
N ASN A 42 11.92 -17.93 -9.83
CA ASN A 42 12.98 -17.10 -10.38
C ASN A 42 12.37 -15.74 -10.79
N PRO A 43 12.83 -14.60 -10.25
CA PRO A 43 12.33 -13.28 -10.62
C PRO A 43 12.42 -12.99 -12.11
N GLU A 44 13.39 -13.57 -12.83
CA GLU A 44 13.55 -13.35 -14.28
C GLU A 44 12.54 -14.11 -15.13
N SER A 45 11.93 -15.18 -14.60
CA SER A 45 10.99 -16.03 -15.35
C SER A 45 9.55 -15.91 -14.85
N TYR A 46 9.26 -14.94 -13.99
CA TYR A 46 7.97 -14.81 -13.34
C TYR A 46 7.56 -13.35 -13.23
N ASP A 47 6.40 -13.03 -13.80
CA ASP A 47 5.80 -11.71 -13.66
C ASP A 47 5.19 -11.56 -12.25
N PRO A 48 5.72 -10.66 -11.40
CA PRO A 48 5.20 -10.46 -10.04
C PRO A 48 3.76 -9.91 -10.00
N LEU A 49 3.22 -9.41 -11.11
CA LEU A 49 1.84 -8.91 -11.18
C LEU A 49 0.79 -10.02 -11.18
N PHE A 50 1.15 -11.23 -11.59
CA PHE A 50 0.23 -12.36 -11.66
C PHE A 50 0.57 -13.37 -10.57
N MET A 51 -0.44 -13.97 -9.92
CA MET A 51 -0.20 -15.10 -9.02
C MET A 51 -0.05 -16.40 -9.82
N HIS A 52 0.95 -17.22 -9.48
CA HIS A 52 1.14 -18.52 -10.10
C HIS A 52 -0.05 -19.46 -9.81
N PRO A 53 -0.56 -20.22 -10.79
CA PRO A 53 -1.72 -21.11 -10.60
C PRO A 53 -1.52 -22.15 -9.47
N ASP A 54 -0.29 -22.58 -9.24
CA ASP A 54 0.04 -23.53 -8.17
C ASP A 54 -0.09 -22.97 -6.74
N LEU A 55 -0.31 -21.66 -6.58
CA LEU A 55 -0.52 -21.00 -5.28
C LEU A 55 0.56 -21.39 -4.25
N SER A 56 1.83 -21.43 -4.66
CA SER A 56 2.98 -21.71 -3.78
C SER A 56 3.20 -20.58 -2.77
N PHE A 57 2.85 -19.36 -3.13
CA PHE A 57 2.72 -18.19 -2.27
C PHE A 57 1.57 -17.32 -2.79
N GLY A 58 0.99 -16.52 -1.90
CA GLY A 58 0.01 -15.49 -2.22
C GLY A 58 0.51 -14.10 -1.90
N THR A 59 -0.29 -13.10 -2.23
CA THR A 59 -0.06 -11.69 -1.89
C THR A 59 -0.82 -11.34 -0.62
N HIS A 60 -0.13 -10.77 0.36
CA HIS A 60 -0.74 -10.18 1.53
C HIS A 60 -0.59 -8.66 1.46
N THR A 61 -1.73 -7.98 1.49
CA THR A 61 -1.82 -6.53 1.53
C THR A 61 -2.45 -6.13 2.85
N CYS A 62 -1.78 -5.25 3.60
CA CYS A 62 -2.39 -4.61 4.76
C CYS A 62 -2.29 -3.10 4.66
N SER A 63 -3.26 -2.40 5.22
CA SER A 63 -3.24 -0.95 5.36
C SER A 63 -3.39 -0.57 6.82
N CYS A 64 -2.79 0.55 7.22
CA CYS A 64 -3.03 1.14 8.53
C CYS A 64 -4.31 2.00 8.59
N GLY A 65 -5.01 2.16 7.46
CA GLY A 65 -6.26 2.92 7.37
C GLY A 65 -6.10 4.45 7.29
N HIS A 66 -4.87 4.98 7.34
CA HIS A 66 -4.66 6.43 7.29
C HIS A 66 -4.65 6.97 5.86
N ILE A 67 -5.43 8.03 5.65
CA ILE A 67 -5.71 8.64 4.35
C ILE A 67 -4.83 9.87 4.12
N MET A 68 -4.30 10.02 2.92
CA MET A 68 -3.53 11.17 2.46
C MET A 68 -4.01 11.59 1.07
N HIS A 69 -3.84 12.85 0.68
CA HIS A 69 -3.85 13.17 -0.74
C HIS A 69 -2.66 12.48 -1.41
N SER A 70 -2.84 11.99 -2.64
CA SER A 70 -1.78 11.35 -3.43
C SER A 70 -0.53 12.23 -3.53
N HIS A 71 -0.73 13.52 -3.78
CA HIS A 71 0.35 14.50 -3.88
C HIS A 71 1.03 14.82 -2.54
N CYS A 72 0.26 14.84 -1.44
CA CYS A 72 0.83 15.02 -0.10
C CYS A 72 1.74 13.83 0.25
N TRP A 73 1.30 12.61 -0.02
CA TRP A 73 2.12 11.41 0.15
C TRP A 73 3.38 11.46 -0.72
N GLN A 74 3.26 11.83 -1.98
CA GLN A 74 4.40 11.90 -2.90
C GLN A 74 5.49 12.85 -2.36
N ARG A 75 5.13 14.08 -1.99
CA ARG A 75 6.09 15.04 -1.38
C ARG A 75 6.71 14.53 -0.09
N TYR A 76 5.91 13.87 0.75
CA TYR A 76 6.40 13.26 1.98
C TYR A 76 7.45 12.18 1.67
N PHE A 77 7.17 11.29 0.72
CA PHE A 77 8.06 10.21 0.34
C PHE A 77 9.35 10.70 -0.33
N GLU A 78 9.26 11.71 -1.21
CA GLU A 78 10.43 12.39 -1.80
C GLU A 78 11.34 13.00 -0.72
N THR A 79 10.74 13.58 0.33
CA THR A 79 11.49 14.11 1.48
C THR A 79 12.27 13.00 2.20
N LEU A 80 11.68 11.80 2.36
CA LEU A 80 12.36 10.65 2.95
C LEU A 80 13.53 10.16 2.09
N GLN A 81 13.38 10.14 0.77
CA GLN A 81 14.46 9.74 -0.15
C GLN A 81 15.62 10.73 -0.18
N SER A 82 15.34 12.02 0.03
CA SER A 82 16.35 13.09 0.04
C SER A 82 17.20 13.15 1.32
N GLN A 83 16.75 12.50 2.39
CA GLN A 83 17.50 12.40 3.64
C GLN A 83 18.65 11.41 3.49
N ASP A 84 19.78 11.68 4.14
CA ASP A 84 20.99 10.86 4.01
C ASP A 84 20.70 9.40 4.40
N ALA A 85 20.64 8.52 3.41
CA ALA A 85 20.18 7.14 3.54
C ALA A 85 20.96 6.35 4.60
N ARG A 86 22.23 6.73 4.81
CA ARG A 86 23.09 6.15 5.86
C ARG A 86 22.62 6.50 7.28
N TRP A 87 22.19 7.73 7.50
CA TRP A 87 21.63 8.14 8.80
C TRP A 87 20.27 7.49 9.07
N LEU A 88 19.45 7.33 8.04
CA LEU A 88 18.13 6.70 8.17
C LEU A 88 18.23 5.18 8.38
N HIS A 89 19.10 4.48 7.66
CA HIS A 89 19.27 3.03 7.80
C HIS A 89 19.75 2.62 9.20
N GLU A 90 20.59 3.45 9.82
CA GLU A 90 21.15 3.19 11.16
C GLU A 90 20.19 3.59 12.30
N GLN A 91 19.15 4.38 12.00
CA GLN A 91 18.18 4.89 12.99
C GLN A 91 16.77 4.30 12.86
N THR A 92 16.46 3.56 11.78
CA THR A 92 15.08 3.16 11.47
C THR A 92 14.95 1.72 10.97
N SER A 93 13.78 1.11 11.19
CA SER A 93 13.48 -0.29 10.87
C SER A 93 12.83 -0.51 9.49
N TYR A 94 13.03 0.42 8.55
CA TYR A 94 12.45 0.36 7.21
C TYR A 94 13.49 0.65 6.13
N ASP A 95 13.26 0.11 4.94
CA ASP A 95 14.20 0.17 3.82
C ASP A 95 13.74 1.14 2.73
N VAL A 96 14.24 2.38 2.77
CA VAL A 96 13.89 3.43 1.81
C VAL A 96 14.32 3.07 0.39
N GLU A 97 15.45 2.37 0.23
CA GLU A 97 15.95 1.95 -1.09
C GLU A 97 15.00 0.96 -1.76
N ASN A 98 14.36 0.10 -0.96
CA ASN A 98 13.28 -0.80 -1.40
C ASN A 98 11.88 -0.16 -1.41
N GLY A 99 11.81 1.17 -1.33
CA GLY A 99 10.57 1.92 -1.42
C GLY A 99 9.72 1.90 -0.15
N GLU A 100 10.28 1.46 0.97
CA GLU A 100 9.57 1.40 2.23
C GLU A 100 9.58 2.75 2.95
N TYR A 101 8.52 3.00 3.70
CA TYR A 101 8.36 4.16 4.55
C TYR A 101 7.49 3.81 5.75
N LEU A 102 7.52 4.66 6.76
CA LEU A 102 6.58 4.57 7.87
C LEU A 102 5.44 5.56 7.66
N CYS A 103 4.20 5.14 7.92
CA CYS A 103 3.07 6.06 7.94
C CYS A 103 3.39 7.25 8.89
N PRO A 104 3.24 8.51 8.45
CA PRO A 104 3.67 9.66 9.24
C PRO A 104 2.94 9.77 10.57
N LEU A 105 1.70 9.26 10.66
CA LEU A 105 0.88 9.28 11.87
C LEU A 105 1.16 8.10 12.80
N CYS A 106 0.92 6.86 12.37
CA CYS A 106 0.99 5.69 13.26
C CYS A 106 2.29 4.89 13.22
N LYS A 107 3.23 5.27 12.33
CA LYS A 107 4.50 4.57 12.11
C LYS A 107 4.37 3.11 11.65
N CYS A 108 3.20 2.66 11.19
CA CYS A 108 3.08 1.38 10.50
C CYS A 108 3.96 1.38 9.23
N ARG A 109 4.72 0.31 9.02
CA ARG A 109 5.53 0.12 7.81
C ARG A 109 4.64 -0.01 6.58
N SER A 110 5.05 0.61 5.50
CA SER A 110 4.33 0.69 4.22
C SER A 110 5.35 0.71 3.09
N ASN A 111 4.96 0.22 1.91
CA ASN A 111 5.82 0.22 0.71
C ASN A 111 5.04 0.62 -0.55
N THR A 112 3.77 1.00 -0.38
CA THR A 112 2.90 1.45 -1.46
C THR A 112 1.71 2.23 -0.90
N VAL A 113 0.89 2.76 -1.79
CA VAL A 113 -0.37 3.41 -1.47
C VAL A 113 -1.53 2.79 -2.27
N ILE A 114 -2.71 2.72 -1.64
CA ILE A 114 -3.94 2.21 -2.28
C ILE A 114 -4.84 3.40 -2.60
N PRO A 115 -5.24 3.63 -3.87
CA PRO A 115 -6.13 4.73 -4.22
C PRO A 115 -7.54 4.50 -3.69
N LEU A 116 -8.18 5.55 -3.19
CA LEU A 116 -9.59 5.56 -2.83
C LEU A 116 -10.42 5.90 -4.06
N LEU A 117 -11.39 5.04 -4.37
CA LEU A 117 -12.30 5.23 -5.50
C LEU A 117 -13.62 5.86 -5.01
N PRO A 118 -14.19 6.82 -5.75
CA PRO A 118 -15.52 7.34 -5.47
C PRO A 118 -16.56 6.21 -5.51
N LEU A 119 -17.48 6.20 -4.55
CA LEU A 119 -18.63 5.30 -4.60
C LEU A 119 -19.57 5.76 -5.72
N THR A 120 -19.65 4.97 -6.78
CA THR A 120 -20.68 5.11 -7.82
C THR A 120 -21.84 4.16 -7.52
N GLU A 121 -23.04 4.42 -8.03
CA GLU A 121 -24.23 3.57 -7.81
C GLU A 121 -23.98 2.08 -8.15
N THR A 122 -23.07 1.80 -9.10
CA THR A 122 -22.65 0.44 -9.47
C THR A 122 -21.80 -0.24 -8.39
N THR A 123 -20.93 0.50 -7.69
CA THR A 123 -20.09 -0.04 -6.60
C THR A 123 -20.87 -0.37 -5.33
N CYS A 124 -21.99 0.31 -5.08
CA CYS A 124 -22.87 0.06 -3.93
C CYS A 124 -23.55 -1.33 -3.98
N ARG A 125 -23.68 -1.94 -5.17
CA ARG A 125 -24.22 -3.31 -5.27
C ARG A 125 -23.27 -4.38 -4.73
N TYR A 126 -21.97 -4.10 -4.65
CA TYR A 126 -20.96 -5.03 -4.13
C TYR A 126 -20.75 -4.91 -2.62
N SER A 127 -21.01 -3.75 -2.01
CA SER A 127 -20.85 -3.55 -0.56
C SER A 127 -21.91 -4.28 0.28
N HIS A 128 -23.07 -4.60 -0.30
CA HIS A 128 -24.08 -5.46 0.35
C HIS A 128 -23.78 -6.97 0.23
N THR A 129 -22.74 -7.36 -0.50
CA THR A 129 -22.30 -8.76 -0.62
C THR A 129 -20.82 -8.88 -0.28
N ASN A 130 -20.50 -8.87 1.01
CA ASN A 130 -19.24 -9.40 1.59
C ASN A 130 -17.91 -8.96 0.96
N LEU A 131 -17.41 -7.78 1.31
CA LEU A 131 -15.98 -7.44 1.19
C LEU A 131 -15.54 -6.58 2.40
N CYS A 132 -15.51 -7.20 3.58
CA CYS A 132 -14.55 -6.80 4.60
C CYS A 132 -13.22 -7.47 4.22
N LEU A 133 -12.27 -6.69 3.73
CA LEU A 133 -10.86 -7.04 3.79
C LEU A 133 -10.36 -6.81 5.22
#